data_AF-A0A6N8JDM3-F1
#
_entry.id   AF-A0A6N8JDM3-F1
#
_cell.length_a   1.000
_cell.length_b   1.000
_cell.length_c   1.000
_cell.angle_alpha   90.00
_cell.angle_beta   90.00
_cell.angle_gamma   90.00
#
_symmetry.space_group_name_H-M   'P 1'
#
loop_
_entity.id
_entity.type
_entity.pdbx_description
1 polymer ?
#
loop_
_entity_poly.entity_id
_entity_poly.type
_entity_poly.pdbx_seq_one_letter_code
_entity_poly.pdbx_strand_id
1 'polypeptide(L)'
;MAHPVLREDWSDYDNKKKKKEDRLFFSCEESWEVSYLLEKLKKHYPTKTEAQIRSAIEACCKTVHSPRPREKFVTCVTGRLDF
;
A
#
# COMPACT_ATOMS: atom_id res chain seq x y z
N MET A 1 1.61 -1.22 -15.96
CA MET A 1 1.17 0.18 -15.84
C MET A 1 1.01 0.50 -14.36
N ALA A 2 1.34 1.71 -13.91
CA ALA A 2 1.11 2.10 -12.52
C ALA A 2 -0.40 2.18 -12.24
N HIS A 3 -0.85 1.52 -11.16
CA HIS A 3 -2.27 1.49 -10.77
C HIS A 3 -2.76 2.90 -10.37
N PRO A 4 -4.04 3.28 -10.63
CA PRO A 4 -4.59 4.60 -10.29
C PRO A 4 -4.34 5.06 -8.84
N VAL A 5 -4.30 4.13 -7.89
CA VAL A 5 -3.95 4.36 -6.47
C VAL A 5 -2.64 5.14 -6.28
N LEU A 6 -1.65 4.94 -7.16
CA LEU A 6 -0.37 5.65 -7.11
C LEU A 6 -0.44 7.10 -7.61
N ARG A 7 -1.49 7.46 -8.35
CA ARG A 7 -1.72 8.82 -8.87
C ARG A 7 -2.58 9.68 -7.96
N GLU A 8 -3.21 9.07 -6.97
CA GLU A 8 -4.02 9.79 -5.98
C GLU A 8 -3.16 10.65 -5.05
N ASP A 9 -3.83 11.47 -4.24
CA ASP A 9 -3.18 12.21 -3.16
C ASP A 9 -2.67 11.26 -2.06
N TRP A 10 -1.39 11.38 -1.74
CA TRP A 10 -0.69 10.69 -0.65
C TRP A 10 -0.20 11.66 0.45
N SER A 11 -0.58 12.94 0.39
CA SER A 11 -0.10 13.99 1.29
C SER A 11 -0.38 13.65 2.75
N ASP A 12 -1.53 13.05 3.08
CA ASP A 12 -1.83 12.62 4.45
C ASP A 12 -0.85 11.57 4.96
N TYR A 13 -0.51 10.59 4.11
CA TYR A 13 0.48 9.57 4.42
C TYR A 13 1.87 10.19 4.56
N ASP A 14 2.24 11.05 3.60
CA ASP A 14 3.54 11.71 3.55
C ASP A 14 3.74 12.67 4.73
N ASN A 15 2.69 13.36 5.18
CA ASN A 15 2.71 14.26 6.33
C ASN A 15 2.74 13.52 7.66
N LYS A 16 2.14 12.32 7.72
CA LYS A 16 2.14 11.47 8.92
C LYS A 16 3.49 10.78 9.15
N LYS A 17 4.30 10.60 8.11
CA LYS A 17 5.68 10.09 8.23
C LYS A 17 6.54 11.06 9.04
N LYS A 18 7.30 10.52 10.00
CA LYS A 18 8.22 11.29 10.86
C LYS A 18 9.37 11.93 10.07
N LYS A 19 9.89 11.24 9.06
CA LYS A 19 10.97 11.74 8.19
C LYS A 19 10.48 11.88 6.75
N LYS A 20 10.94 12.93 6.06
CA LYS A 20 10.60 13.18 4.66
C LYS A 20 11.11 12.08 3.72
N GLU A 21 12.24 11.48 4.05
CA GLU A 21 12.87 10.42 3.25
C GLU A 21 12.05 9.12 3.27
N ASP A 22 11.34 8.86 4.38
CA ASP A 22 10.53 7.64 4.57
C ASP A 22 9.20 7.68 3.79
N ARG A 23 8.83 8.84 3.22
CA ARG A 23 7.59 9.05 2.45
C ARG A 23 7.51 8.17 1.20
N LEU A 24 8.67 7.84 0.65
CA LEU A 24 8.77 7.00 -0.55
C LEU A 24 8.75 5.50 -0.23
N PHE A 25 8.70 5.12 1.05
CA PHE A 25 8.81 3.73 1.48
C PHE A 25 7.64 3.30 2.36
N PHE A 26 7.16 2.09 2.13
CA PHE A 26 6.08 1.48 2.89
C PHE A 26 6.60 0.58 4.01
N SER A 27 6.09 0.76 5.22
CA SER A 27 6.37 -0.12 6.35
C SER A 27 5.19 -1.06 6.60
N CYS A 28 5.49 -2.36 6.60
CA CYS A 28 4.53 -3.39 6.99
C CYS A 28 4.39 -3.54 8.52
N GLU A 29 5.31 -2.94 9.28
CA GLU A 29 5.35 -3.04 10.75
C GLU A 29 4.52 -1.91 11.39
N GLU A 30 4.34 -0.81 10.67
CA GLU A 30 3.54 0.33 11.10
C GLU A 30 2.06 0.06 10.79
N SER A 31 1.28 -0.30 11.80
CA SER A 31 -0.13 -0.65 11.65
C SER A 31 -0.95 0.44 10.95
N TRP A 32 -0.62 1.71 11.17
CA TRP A 32 -1.31 2.83 10.53
C TRP A 32 -1.05 2.91 9.01
N GLU A 33 0.11 2.46 8.53
CA GLU A 33 0.42 2.43 7.09
C GLU A 33 -0.38 1.34 6.39
N VAL A 34 -0.48 0.18 7.04
CA VAL A 34 -1.33 -0.94 6.58
C VAL A 34 -2.78 -0.50 6.51
N SER A 35 -3.32 0.10 7.58
CA SER A 35 -4.69 0.60 7.59
C SER A 35 -4.91 1.70 6.53
N TYR A 36 -3.95 2.61 6.35
CA TYR A 36 -4.06 3.66 5.33
C TYR A 36 -4.15 3.07 3.91
N LEU A 37 -3.25 2.15 3.57
CA LEU A 37 -3.25 1.51 2.25
C LEU A 37 -4.52 0.67 2.03
N LEU A 38 -4.97 -0.03 3.06
CA LEU A 38 -6.20 -0.83 3.02
C LEU A 38 -7.43 0.04 2.72
N GLU A 39 -7.61 1.14 3.43
CA GLU A 39 -8.73 2.06 3.21
C GLU A 39 -8.66 2.72 1.83
N LYS A 40 -7.45 3.03 1.35
CA LYS A 40 -7.24 3.53 -0.01
C LYS A 40 -7.61 2.48 -1.05
N LEU A 41 -7.19 1.22 -0.89
CA LEU A 41 -7.49 0.13 -1.81
C LEU A 41 -8.98 -0.24 -1.82
N LYS A 42 -9.68 -0.22 -0.68
CA LYS A 42 -11.13 -0.47 -0.63
C LYS A 42 -11.94 0.43 -1.56
N LYS A 43 -11.51 1.68 -1.76
CA LYS A 43 -12.15 2.62 -2.69
C LYS A 43 -12.03 2.19 -4.16
N HIS A 44 -10.93 1.52 -4.51
CA HIS A 44 -10.66 1.04 -5.87
C HIS A 44 -11.14 -0.39 -6.11
N TYR A 45 -11.26 -1.18 -5.05
CA TYR A 45 -11.68 -2.58 -5.10
C TYR A 45 -12.95 -2.82 -4.27
N PRO A 46 -14.11 -2.24 -4.66
CA PRO A 46 -15.35 -2.36 -3.89
C PRO A 46 -15.88 -3.80 -3.79
N THR A 47 -15.44 -4.69 -4.68
CA THR A 47 -15.81 -6.12 -4.70
C THR A 47 -14.90 -7.00 -3.86
N LYS A 48 -13.75 -6.50 -3.40
CA LYS A 48 -12.81 -7.26 -2.57
C LYS A 48 -13.10 -7.00 -1.10
N THR A 49 -13.11 -8.05 -0.30
CA THR A 49 -13.27 -7.93 1.14
C THR A 49 -12.01 -7.35 1.78
N GLU A 50 -12.17 -6.77 2.97
CA GLU A 50 -11.04 -6.29 3.75
C GLU A 50 -9.98 -7.37 3.96
N ALA A 51 -10.41 -8.61 4.24
CA ALA A 51 -9.53 -9.75 4.43
C ALA A 51 -8.70 -10.08 3.17
N GLN A 52 -9.29 -9.98 1.98
CA GLN A 52 -8.58 -10.18 0.71
C GLN A 52 -7.51 -9.10 0.48
N ILE A 53 -7.85 -7.83 0.73
CA ILE A 53 -6.91 -6.70 0.61
C ILE A 53 -5.77 -6.86 1.61
N ARG A 54 -6.09 -7.17 2.86
CA ARG A 54 -5.09 -7.39 3.92
C ARG A 54 -4.17 -8.57 3.59
N SER A 55 -4.72 -9.68 3.12
CA SER A 55 -3.93 -10.83 2.68
C SER A 55 -2.98 -10.47 1.54
N ALA A 56 -3.41 -9.66 0.56
CA ALA A 56 -2.55 -9.17 -0.51
C ALA A 56 -1.41 -8.28 0.02
N ILE A 57 -1.70 -7.37 0.97
CA ILE A 57 -0.68 -6.54 1.63
C ILE A 57 0.33 -7.41 2.36
N GLU A 58 -0.12 -8.35 3.20
CA GLU A 58 0.76 -9.26 3.95
C GLU A 58 1.62 -10.14 3.04
N ALA A 59 1.07 -10.61 1.93
CA ALA A 59 1.83 -11.35 0.94
C ALA A 59 2.94 -10.48 0.32
N CYS A 60 2.63 -9.22 -0.02
CA CYS A 60 3.62 -8.28 -0.54
C CYS A 60 4.66 -7.85 0.50
N CYS A 61 4.34 -7.86 1.79
CA CYS A 61 5.30 -7.65 2.88
C CYS A 61 6.40 -8.71 2.90
N LYS A 62 6.09 -9.94 2.47
CA LYS A 62 7.04 -11.05 2.33
C LYS A 62 7.78 -11.04 0.99
N THR A 63 7.15 -10.53 -0.07
CA THR A 63 7.74 -10.48 -1.43
C THR A 63 8.65 -9.27 -1.65
N VAL A 64 8.27 -8.09 -1.14
CA VAL A 64 9.04 -6.85 -1.29
C VAL A 64 9.88 -6.66 -0.02
N HIS A 65 11.18 -6.86 -0.14
CA HIS A 65 12.13 -6.67 0.97
C HIS A 65 12.26 -5.18 1.36
N SER A 66 12.55 -4.95 2.64
CA SER A 66 12.84 -3.61 3.16
C SER A 66 14.18 -3.08 2.60
N PRO A 67 14.32 -1.78 2.28
CA PRO A 67 13.27 -0.75 2.31
C PRO A 67 12.30 -0.90 1.12
N ARG A 68 10.99 -0.92 1.39
CA ARG A 68 9.95 -1.27 0.40
C ARG A 68 9.50 -0.02 -0.35
N PRO A 69 9.94 0.23 -1.60
CA PRO A 69 9.54 1.45 -2.30
C PRO A 69 8.03 1.44 -2.52
N ARG A 70 7.33 2.53 -2.21
CA ARG A 70 5.88 2.65 -2.27
C ARG A 70 5.32 2.19 -3.62
N GLU A 71 5.91 2.66 -4.71
CA GLU A 71 5.50 2.29 -6.07
C GLU A 71 5.57 0.76 -6.31
N LYS A 72 6.72 0.15 -5.96
CA LYS A 72 6.92 -1.29 -6.10
C LYS A 72 5.99 -2.08 -5.18
N PHE A 73 5.78 -1.59 -3.97
CA PHE A 73 4.91 -2.22 -2.98
C PHE A 73 3.45 -2.18 -3.40
N VAL A 74 2.92 -1.01 -3.75
CA VAL A 74 1.52 -0.86 -4.21
C VAL A 74 1.29 -1.66 -5.48
N THR A 75 2.24 -1.66 -6.42
CA THR A 75 2.15 -2.49 -7.65
C THR A 75 2.05 -3.98 -7.34
N CYS A 76 2.82 -4.47 -6.35
CA CYS A 76 2.69 -5.84 -5.89
C CYS A 76 1.28 -6.12 -5.34
N VAL A 77 0.74 -5.21 -4.54
CA VAL A 77 -0.57 -5.42 -3.89
C VAL A 77 -1.69 -5.40 -4.93
N THR A 78 -1.71 -4.40 -5.82
CA THR A 78 -2.75 -4.28 -6.85
C THR A 78 -2.69 -5.45 -7.82
N GLY A 79 -1.48 -5.90 -8.21
CA GLY A 79 -1.31 -7.08 -9.06
C GLY A 79 -1.86 -8.39 -8.44
N ARG A 80 -1.93 -8.48 -7.11
CA ARG A 80 -2.58 -9.60 -6.39
C ARG A 80 -4.10 -9.46 -6.27
N LEU A 81 -4.64 -8.25 -6.43
CA LEU A 81 -6.07 -7.98 -6.36
C LEU A 81 -6.75 -8.03 -7.73
N ASP A 82 -6.00 -7.73 -8.79
CA ASP A 82 -6.48 -7.79 -10.19
C ASP A 82 -6.54 -9.22 -10.75
N PHE A 83 -5.92 -10.19 -10.06
CA PHE A 83 -6.02 -11.63 -10.32
C PHE A 83 -7.14 -12.27 -9.47
#